data_AF-A0A0D2CFX3-F1
#
_entry.id   AF-A0A0D2CFX3-F1
#
_cell.length_a   1.000
_cell.length_b   1.000
_cell.length_c   1.000
_cell.angle_alpha   90.00
_cell.angle_beta   90.00
_cell.angle_gamma   90.00
#
_symmetry.space_group_name_H-M   'P 1'
#
loop_
_entity.id
_entity.type
_entity.pdbx_description
1 polymer ?
#
loop_
_entity_poly.entity_id
_entity_poly.type
_entity_poly.pdbx_seq_one_letter_code
_entity_poly.pdbx_strand_id
1 'polypeptide(L)' 'MAALPQESVAGKRPNFLIIVADDLGFSDVGAFGGEIKTPNIDGLAREGLRFTDFHAAAACSPTRSMLLSGTDNRKC' A
#
# COMPACT_ATOMS: atom_id res chain seq x y z
N MET A 1 24.81 -14.90 -10.24
CA MET A 1 24.00 -14.50 -9.07
C MET A 1 22.84 -15.50 -8.99
N ALA A 2 22.94 -16.49 -8.12
CA ALA A 2 22.02 -17.63 -8.08
C ALA A 2 20.60 -17.19 -7.72
N ALA A 3 19.61 -17.67 -8.48
CA ALA A 3 18.21 -17.51 -8.17
C ALA A 3 17.91 -18.21 -6.84
N LEU A 4 17.28 -17.50 -5.91
CA LEU A 4 16.83 -18.06 -4.64
C LEU A 4 15.77 -19.14 -4.91
N PRO A 5 15.82 -20.30 -4.23
CA PRO A 5 14.83 -21.34 -4.40
C PRO A 5 13.45 -20.81 -3.96
N GLN A 6 12.50 -20.77 -4.88
CA GLN A 6 11.10 -20.55 -4.57
C GLN A 6 10.55 -21.88 -4.04
N GLU A 7 10.52 -22.05 -2.72
CA GLU A 7 9.74 -23.13 -2.11
C GLU A 7 8.26 -22.91 -2.44
N SER A 8 7.75 -23.69 -3.40
CA SER A 8 6.31 -23.83 -3.56
C SER A 8 5.80 -24.67 -2.39
N VAL A 9 5.57 -24.01 -1.25
CA VAL A 9 4.76 -24.60 -0.19
C VAL A 9 3.43 -24.94 -0.86
N ALA A 10 3.10 -26.23 -0.95
CA ALA A 10 1.76 -26.71 -1.29
C ALA A 10 0.79 -26.38 -0.12
N GLY A 11 0.81 -25.13 0.31
CA GLY A 11 0.14 -24.54 1.45
C GLY A 11 -0.95 -23.59 0.98
N LYS A 12 -1.88 -23.28 1.87
CA LYS A 12 -3.01 -22.39 1.62
C LYS A 12 -2.57 -21.17 0.81
N ARG A 13 -3.22 -20.96 -0.34
CA ARG A 13 -3.04 -19.76 -1.16
C ARG A 13 -3.23 -18.53 -0.26
N PRO A 14 -2.25 -17.62 -0.17
CA PRO A 14 -2.41 -16.42 0.63
C PRO A 14 -3.52 -15.55 0.03
N ASN A 15 -4.30 -14.90 0.90
CA ASN A 15 -5.27 -13.90 0.49
C ASN A 15 -4.59 -12.53 0.47
N PHE A 16 -4.81 -11.76 -0.59
CA PHE A 16 -4.32 -10.40 -0.70
C PHE A 16 -5.48 -9.42 -0.49
N LEU A 17 -5.33 -8.50 0.45
CA LEU A 17 -6.28 -7.43 0.72
C LEU A 17 -5.58 -6.10 0.46
N ILE A 18 -6.15 -5.30 -0.45
CA ILE A 18 -5.69 -3.95 -0.75
C ILE A 18 -6.74 -2.98 -0.18
N ILE A 19 -6.33 -2.13 0.76
CA ILE A 19 -7.18 -1.10 1.35
C ILE A 19 -6.73 0.25 0.78
N VAL A 20 -7.64 0.95 0.10
CA VAL A 20 -7.40 2.29 -0.45
C VAL A 20 -8.24 3.29 0.36
N ALA A 21 -7.58 4.20 1.05
CA ALA A 21 -8.24 5.33 1.71
C ALA A 21 -8.28 6.52 0.73
N ASP A 22 -9.44 7.14 0.56
CA ASP A 22 -9.61 8.33 -0.28
C ASP A 22 -9.34 9.59 0.54
N ASP A 23 -8.71 10.59 -0.08
CA ASP A 23 -8.33 11.89 0.52
C ASP A 23 -7.57 11.83 1.87
N LEU A 24 -6.91 10.71 2.18
CA LEU A 24 -6.10 10.56 3.40
C LEU A 24 -4.73 11.22 3.22
N GLY A 25 -4.42 12.22 4.04
CA GLY A 25 -3.13 12.89 4.06
C GLY A 25 -2.03 12.05 4.71
N PHE A 26 -0.79 12.27 4.28
CA PHE A 26 0.38 11.61 4.86
C PHE A 26 0.51 11.89 6.38
N SER A 27 0.18 13.12 6.79
CA SER A 27 0.28 13.57 8.18
C SER A 27 -0.92 13.19 9.05
N ASP A 28 -1.92 12.48 8.52
CA ASP A 28 -3.13 12.14 9.29
C ASP A 28 -2.94 10.87 10.13
N VAL A 29 -2.10 9.95 9.68
CA VAL A 29 -1.92 8.64 10.34
C VAL A 29 -0.85 8.73 11.43
N GLY A 30 -1.15 8.20 12.62
CA GLY A 30 -0.24 8.19 13.76
C GLY A 30 1.13 7.58 13.45
N ALA A 31 1.17 6.53 12.63
CA ALA A 31 2.39 5.87 12.16
C ALA A 31 3.38 6.79 11.38
N PHE A 32 2.91 7.91 10.83
CA PHE A 32 3.70 8.90 10.10
C PHE A 32 3.85 10.23 10.86
N GLY A 33 3.40 10.29 12.12
CA GLY A 33 3.50 11.48 12.97
C GLY A 33 2.21 12.30 13.07
N GLY A 34 1.07 11.75 12.65
CA GLY A 34 -0.23 12.40 12.79
C GLY A 34 -0.78 12.44 14.22
N GLU A 35 -1.64 13.42 14.48
CA GLU A 35 -2.30 13.60 15.78
C GLU A 35 -3.54 12.71 15.96
N ILE A 36 -4.10 12.19 14.85
CA ILE A 36 -5.30 11.35 14.86
C ILE A 36 -4.94 9.96 15.35
N LYS A 37 -5.71 9.46 16.32
CA LYS A 37 -5.50 8.11 16.88
C LYS A 37 -5.97 7.05 15.88
N THR A 38 -5.04 6.38 15.23
CA THR A 38 -5.29 5.31 14.24
C THR A 38 -4.76 3.94 14.71
N PRO A 39 -5.26 3.37 15.82
CA PRO A 39 -4.62 2.22 16.48
C PRO A 39 -4.49 0.98 15.59
N ASN A 40 -5.46 0.71 14.71
CA ASN A 40 -5.42 -0.44 13.81
C ASN A 40 -4.37 -0.26 12.70
N ILE A 41 -4.28 0.94 12.12
CA ILE A 41 -3.28 1.25 11.08
C ILE A 41 -1.89 1.28 11.69
N ASP A 42 -1.75 1.84 12.89
CA ASP A 42 -0.49 1.90 13.63
C ASP A 42 0.00 0.50 14.00
N GLY A 43 -0.92 -0.42 14.35
CA GLY A 43 -0.62 -1.84 14.55
C GLY A 43 -0.04 -2.49 13.29
N LEU A 44 -0.72 -2.34 12.15
CA LEU A 44 -0.26 -2.84 10.86
C LEU A 44 1.11 -2.26 10.46
N ALA A 45 1.34 -0.98 10.73
CA ALA A 45 2.59 -0.30 10.43
C ALA A 45 3.77 -0.72 11.34
N ARG A 46 3.50 -1.25 12.54
CA ARG A 46 4.52 -1.82 13.45
C ARG A 46 4.87 -3.25 13.09
N GLU A 47 3.90 -4.05 12.68
CA GLU A 47 4.09 -5.46 12.32
C GLU A 47 4.60 -5.64 10.89
N GLY A 48 4.35 -4.66 10.01
CA GLY A 48 4.70 -4.70 8.60
C GLY A 48 5.78 -3.70 8.17
N LEU A 49 5.75 -3.36 6.88
CA LEU A 49 6.63 -2.38 6.25
C LEU A 49 5.89 -1.05 6.04
N ARG A 50 6.65 0.05 6.14
CA ARG A 50 6.16 1.41 5.88
C ARG A 50 6.93 2.02 4.72
N PHE A 51 6.21 2.65 3.80
CA PHE A 51 6.78 3.41 2.69
C PHE A 51 6.65 4.90 2.99
N THR A 52 7.75 5.65 2.89
CA THR A 52 7.79 7.10 3.15
C THR A 52 7.76 7.94 1.88
N ASP A 53 7.92 7.31 0.71
CA ASP A 53 7.99 7.95 -0.60
C ASP A 53 6.98 7.29 -1.56
N PHE A 54 5.70 7.55 -1.30
CA PHE A 54 4.59 7.08 -2.13
C PHE A 54 3.90 8.27 -2.77
N HIS A 55 3.65 8.20 -4.08
CA HIS A 55 3.04 9.29 -4.84
C HIS A 55 1.71 8.87 -5.46
N ALA A 56 0.68 9.67 -5.23
CA ALA A 56 -0.62 9.57 -5.90
C ALA A 56 -0.70 10.61 -7.03
N ALA A 57 -1.57 10.34 -8.02
CA ALA A 57 -1.94 11.36 -8.99
C ALA A 57 -2.85 12.42 -8.34
N ALA A 58 -2.99 13.59 -8.97
CA ALA A 58 -3.74 14.72 -8.43
C ALA A 58 -5.26 14.48 -8.26
N ALA A 59 -5.80 13.35 -8.71
CA ALA A 59 -7.20 13.01 -8.58
C ALA A 59 -7.38 11.51 -8.27
N CYS A 60 -8.49 11.17 -7.62
CA CYS A 60 -8.78 9.80 -7.19
C CYS A 60 -8.95 8.82 -8.37
N SER A 61 -9.63 9.23 -9.45
CA SER A 61 -9.84 8.39 -10.65
C SER A 61 -8.52 7.92 -11.31
N PRO A 62 -7.58 8.81 -11.71
CA PRO A 62 -6.31 8.35 -12.30
C PRO A 62 -5.47 7.55 -11.31
N THR A 63 -5.45 7.90 -10.02
CA THR A 63 -4.73 7.11 -8.99
C THR A 63 -5.24 5.67 -8.91
N ARG A 64 -6.57 5.48 -8.87
CA ARG A 64 -7.18 4.15 -8.84
C ARG A 64 -6.91 3.36 -10.13
N SER A 65 -7.00 4.01 -11.29
CA SER A 65 -6.69 3.36 -12.57
C SER A 65 -5.25 2.87 -12.60
N MET A 66 -4.29 3.71 -12.24
CA MET A 66 -2.87 3.35 -12.18
C MET A 66 -2.59 2.20 -11.20
N LEU A 67 -3.26 2.19 -10.04
CA LEU A 67 -3.11 1.13 -9.04
C LEU A 67 -3.60 -0.22 -9.55
N LEU A 68 -4.71 -0.24 -10.30
CA LEU A 68 -5.32 -1.48 -10.81
C LEU A 68 -4.66 -1.98 -12.09
N SER A 69 -4.20 -1.08 -12.96
CA SER A 69 -3.55 -1.43 -14.23
C SER A 69 -2.05 -1.65 -14.12
N GLY A 70 -1.40 -1.07 -13.11
CA GLY A 70 0.06 -1.00 -13.01
C GLY A 70 0.70 -0.12 -14.09
N THR A 71 -0.07 0.76 -14.74
CA THR A 71 0.42 1.66 -15.81
C THR A 71 0.29 3.13 -15.39
N ASP A 72 1.03 4.02 -16.07
CA ASP A 72 0.94 5.46 -15.85
C ASP A 72 -0.43 6.02 -16.28
N ASN A 73 -0.89 7.12 -15.67
CA ASN A 73 -2.19 7.73 -15.97
C ASN A 73 -2.34 8.20 -17.42
N ARG A 74 -1.23 8.41 -18.13
CA ARG A 74 -1.22 8.76 -19.55
C ARG A 74 -1.44 7.56 -20.48
N LYS A 75 -1.36 6.35 -19.94
CA LYS A 75 -1.50 5.07 -20.65
C LYS A 75 -2.76 4.31 -20.23
N CYS A 76 -3.58 4.90 -19.35
CA CYS A 76 -4.85 4.35 -18.86
C CYS A 76 -6.04 4.95 -19.59
#